data_AF-L7U3K7-F1
#
_entry.id   AF-L7U3K7-F1
#
_cell.length_a   1.000
_cell.length_b   1.000
_cell.length_c   1.000
_cell.angle_alpha   90.00
_cell.angle_beta   90.00
_cell.angle_gamma   90.00
#
_symmetry.space_group_name_H-M   'P 1'
#
loop_
_entity.id
_entity.type
_entity.pdbx_description
1 polymer ?
#
loop_
_entity_poly.entity_id
_entity_poly.type
_entity_poly.pdbx_seq_one_letter_code
_entity_poly.pdbx_strand_id
1 'polypeptide(L)'
;MEVRRSVAELGARTYAIQLLSDAGIPFLVGGAYAFAHYTGIYRDTKDLDLFLHRADGDRALELLARNEWRTESEVHGWLHKAFWEDFLVDLIYGSGNGLTTIDEAWFEHAVPAQVLGCPCRVPPAEEIFWSKAFVLERERFDGHELTHLLLKMGSTFDWPRLMRRFDRYWEVLLSHLLFFRFAYPSDRDIVPSWVMRELLARADASVDAGNWSERICRGRLLSPVSYRVDVDEWGYEDGGAWDSRQRQRDDSARGAEETPGPHGPH
;
A
#
# COMPACT_ATOMS: atom_id res chain seq x y z
N MET A 1 -26.98 1.25 -10.04
CA MET A 1 -27.77 2.08 -9.11
C MET A 1 -26.83 3.16 -8.62
N GLU A 2 -27.02 4.40 -9.09
CA GLU A 2 -26.12 5.51 -8.77
C GLU A 2 -26.38 5.92 -7.31
N VAL A 3 -25.47 5.58 -6.40
CA VAL A 3 -25.56 6.01 -5.00
C VAL A 3 -25.31 7.52 -4.99
N ARG A 4 -26.38 8.31 -4.89
CA ARG A 4 -26.26 9.77 -4.74
C ARG A 4 -25.72 10.06 -3.35
N ARG A 5 -24.46 10.49 -3.28
CA ARG A 5 -23.85 10.99 -2.05
C ARG A 5 -24.43 12.35 -1.68
N SER A 6 -24.45 12.65 -0.39
CA SER A 6 -24.91 13.96 0.06
C SER A 6 -23.93 15.03 -0.41
N VAL A 7 -24.44 16.23 -0.68
CA VAL A 7 -23.60 17.39 -1.03
C VAL A 7 -22.63 17.71 0.12
N ALA A 8 -23.06 17.47 1.37
CA ALA A 8 -22.22 17.62 2.55
C ALA A 8 -21.01 16.67 2.55
N GLU A 9 -21.21 15.41 2.16
CA GLU A 9 -20.13 14.42 2.08
C GLU A 9 -19.07 14.82 1.05
N LEU A 10 -19.52 15.12 -0.16
CA LEU A 10 -18.61 15.50 -1.25
C LEU A 10 -17.91 16.82 -0.91
N GLY A 11 -18.64 17.77 -0.32
CA GLY A 11 -18.11 19.03 0.17
C GLY A 11 -17.02 18.85 1.21
N ALA A 12 -17.21 18.00 2.23
CA ALA A 12 -16.21 17.74 3.26
C ALA A 12 -14.94 17.12 2.69
N ARG A 13 -15.07 16.15 1.78
CA ARG A 13 -13.92 15.50 1.12
C ARG A 13 -13.14 16.46 0.23
N THR A 14 -13.85 17.25 -0.59
CA THR A 14 -13.26 18.33 -1.40
C THR A 14 -12.55 19.34 -0.51
N TYR A 15 -13.15 19.71 0.63
CA TYR A 15 -12.57 20.68 1.57
C TYR A 15 -11.26 20.17 2.18
N ALA A 16 -11.19 18.90 2.59
CA ALA A 16 -9.96 18.30 3.09
C ALA A 16 -8.82 18.34 2.05
N ILE A 17 -9.11 17.97 0.79
CA ILE A 17 -8.14 18.03 -0.32
C ILE A 17 -7.64 19.47 -0.52
N GLN A 18 -8.56 20.43 -0.52
CA GLN A 18 -8.24 21.85 -0.72
C GLN A 18 -7.37 22.39 0.43
N LEU A 19 -7.70 22.08 1.69
CA LEU A 19 -6.93 22.52 2.84
C LEU A 19 -5.47 22.07 2.76
N LEU A 20 -5.23 20.78 2.52
CA LEU A 20 -3.86 20.25 2.44
C LEU A 20 -3.11 20.85 1.23
N SER A 21 -3.80 21.02 0.11
CA SER A 21 -3.22 21.63 -1.10
C SER A 21 -2.81 23.09 -0.86
N ASP A 22 -3.68 23.90 -0.27
CA ASP A 22 -3.42 25.32 0.00
C ASP A 22 -2.32 25.51 1.05
N ALA A 23 -2.21 24.58 1.99
CA ALA A 23 -1.14 24.56 2.98
C ALA A 23 0.21 24.02 2.44
N GLY A 24 0.26 23.56 1.18
CA GLY A 24 1.46 23.00 0.58
C GLY A 24 1.94 21.72 1.27
N ILE A 25 1.02 20.92 1.83
CA ILE A 25 1.32 19.63 2.43
C ILE A 25 1.32 18.58 1.31
N PRO A 26 2.41 17.83 1.07
CA PRO A 26 2.40 16.77 0.06
C PRO A 26 1.46 15.63 0.46
N PHE A 27 0.52 15.29 -0.42
CA PHE A 27 -0.34 14.12 -0.27
C PHE A 27 -0.72 13.53 -1.63
N LEU A 28 -1.17 12.28 -1.62
CA LEU A 28 -1.75 11.59 -2.76
C LEU A 28 -3.15 11.12 -2.40
N VAL A 29 -4.13 11.34 -3.28
CA VAL A 29 -5.48 10.82 -3.07
C VAL A 29 -5.49 9.36 -3.48
N GLY A 30 -5.77 8.45 -2.56
CA GLY A 30 -5.71 7.02 -2.82
C GLY A 30 -7.07 6.33 -2.73
N GLY A 31 -7.06 5.09 -2.22
CA GLY A 31 -8.28 4.35 -1.95
C GLY A 31 -9.12 4.08 -3.19
N ALA A 32 -10.44 4.14 -3.00
CA ALA A 32 -11.41 3.93 -4.08
C ALA A 32 -11.29 4.98 -5.20
N TYR A 33 -10.84 6.21 -4.89
CA TYR A 33 -10.70 7.26 -5.90
C TYR A 33 -9.55 6.99 -6.86
N ALA A 34 -8.38 6.63 -6.34
CA ALA A 34 -7.25 6.23 -7.20
C ALA A 34 -7.54 4.96 -7.98
N PHE A 35 -8.19 3.97 -7.36
CA PHE A 35 -8.62 2.77 -8.06
C PHE A 35 -9.58 3.09 -9.23
N ALA A 36 -10.57 3.95 -8.99
CA ALA A 36 -11.51 4.39 -10.01
C ALA A 36 -10.82 5.19 -11.13
N HIS A 37 -9.82 6.01 -10.80
CA HIS A 37 -9.01 6.73 -11.79
C HIS A 37 -8.36 5.78 -12.81
N TYR A 38 -7.78 4.68 -12.35
CA TYR A 38 -7.10 3.73 -13.23
C TYR A 38 -8.05 2.76 -13.95
N THR A 39 -9.12 2.35 -13.29
CA THR A 39 -9.96 1.24 -13.79
C THR A 39 -11.28 1.69 -14.40
N GLY A 40 -11.72 2.91 -14.10
CA GLY A 40 -13.08 3.38 -14.35
C GLY A 40 -14.14 2.72 -13.47
N ILE A 41 -13.75 1.81 -12.57
CA ILE A 41 -14.66 1.11 -11.68
C ILE A 41 -14.87 1.96 -10.43
N TYR A 42 -16.05 2.53 -10.31
CA TYR A 42 -16.46 3.24 -9.11
C TYR A 42 -17.06 2.26 -8.10
N ARG A 43 -16.59 2.35 -6.85
CA ARG A 43 -17.26 1.73 -5.71
C ARG A 43 -17.55 2.77 -4.65
N ASP A 44 -18.63 2.55 -3.93
CA ASP A 44 -18.89 3.37 -2.76
C ASP A 44 -17.80 3.13 -1.70
N THR A 45 -17.42 4.20 -1.01
CA THR A 45 -16.35 4.21 -0.01
C THR A 45 -16.75 5.14 1.10
N LYS A 46 -16.62 4.68 2.34
CA LYS A 46 -16.97 5.46 3.53
C LYS A 46 -15.97 6.58 3.80
N ASP A 47 -14.75 6.38 3.33
CA ASP A 47 -13.60 7.18 3.73
C ASP A 47 -12.97 7.87 2.52
N LEU A 48 -12.22 8.94 2.77
CA LEU A 48 -11.26 9.56 1.85
C LEU A 48 -9.85 9.20 2.34
N ASP A 49 -9.14 8.41 1.55
CA ASP A 49 -7.76 8.00 1.84
C ASP A 49 -6.77 9.03 1.27
N LEU A 50 -6.01 9.69 2.13
CA LEU A 50 -4.92 10.59 1.77
C LEU A 50 -3.60 9.97 2.21
N PHE A 51 -2.72 9.68 1.26
CA PHE A 51 -1.41 9.08 1.51
C PHE A 51 -0.38 10.20 1.67
N LEU A 52 0.35 10.20 2.78
CA LEU A 52 1.35 11.20 3.13
C LEU A 52 2.64 10.53 3.59
N HIS A 53 3.76 11.25 3.55
CA HIS A 53 4.92 10.86 4.35
C HIS A 53 4.57 10.91 5.84
N ARG A 54 5.19 10.03 6.64
CA ARG A 54 5.04 10.05 8.10
C ARG A 54 5.37 11.42 8.70
N ALA A 55 6.40 12.09 8.18
CA ALA A 55 6.84 13.40 8.65
C ALA A 55 5.77 14.51 8.47
N ASP A 56 4.84 14.33 7.53
CA ASP A 56 3.77 15.29 7.25
C ASP A 56 2.47 14.99 7.98
N GLY A 57 2.35 13.80 8.59
CA GLY A 57 1.12 13.32 9.22
C GLY A 57 0.59 14.27 10.30
N ASP A 58 1.44 14.65 11.26
CA ASP A 58 1.03 15.52 12.37
C ASP A 58 0.65 16.92 11.88
N ARG A 59 1.41 17.45 10.91
CA ARG A 59 1.12 18.75 10.29
C ARG A 59 -0.23 18.75 9.58
N ALA A 60 -0.56 17.68 8.85
CA ALA A 60 -1.86 17.52 8.20
C ALA A 60 -3.00 17.38 9.22
N LEU A 61 -2.77 16.61 10.30
CA LEU A 61 -3.75 16.42 11.37
C LEU A 61 -4.06 17.75 12.08
N GLU A 62 -3.03 18.51 12.46
CA GLU A 62 -3.19 19.83 13.08
C GLU A 62 -3.91 20.82 12.18
N LEU A 63 -3.62 20.80 10.87
CA LEU A 63 -4.32 21.65 9.91
C LEU A 63 -5.81 21.35 9.89
N LEU A 64 -6.20 20.08 9.84
CA LEU A 64 -7.61 19.69 9.87
C LEU A 64 -8.27 20.08 11.20
N ALA A 65 -7.60 19.85 12.34
CA ALA A 65 -8.10 20.23 13.66
C ALA A 65 -8.37 21.74 13.79
N ARG A 66 -7.47 22.59 13.24
CA ARG A 66 -7.66 24.05 13.22
C ARG A 66 -8.81 24.51 12.33
N ASN A 67 -9.27 23.64 11.42
CA ASN A 67 -10.39 23.88 10.52
C ASN A 67 -11.65 23.08 10.96
N GLU A 68 -11.83 22.90 12.27
CA GLU A 68 -13.03 22.33 12.91
C GLU A 68 -13.25 20.83 12.69
N TRP A 69 -12.28 20.11 12.12
CA TRP A 69 -12.35 18.65 12.05
C TRP A 69 -12.05 18.05 13.42
N ARG A 70 -12.80 17.02 13.81
CA ARG A 70 -12.46 16.19 14.96
C ARG A 70 -11.34 15.23 14.56
N THR A 71 -10.22 15.20 15.29
CA THR A 71 -9.04 14.43 14.90
C THR A 71 -8.67 13.36 15.91
N GLU A 72 -8.13 12.25 15.43
CA GLU A 72 -7.56 11.16 16.24
C GLU A 72 -6.16 10.83 15.72
N SER A 73 -5.16 10.84 16.60
CA SER A 73 -3.76 10.59 16.24
C SER A 73 -3.33 9.15 16.49
N GLU A 74 -2.30 8.73 15.76
CA GLU A 74 -1.55 7.46 15.89
C GLU A 74 -2.44 6.21 15.92
N VAL A 75 -3.52 6.24 15.15
CA VAL A 75 -4.45 5.13 15.07
C VAL A 75 -3.73 3.92 14.49
N HIS A 76 -3.57 2.89 15.34
CA HIS A 76 -2.83 1.66 15.04
C HIS A 76 -1.36 1.87 14.61
N GLY A 77 -0.81 3.07 14.78
CA GLY A 77 0.59 3.41 14.46
C GLY A 77 0.93 3.63 12.98
N TRP A 78 -0.06 3.65 12.07
CA TRP A 78 0.16 3.79 10.61
C TRP A 78 -0.70 4.85 9.92
N LEU A 79 -1.64 5.47 10.65
CA LEU A 79 -2.46 6.58 10.13
C LEU A 79 -2.90 7.54 11.25
N HIS A 80 -3.40 8.71 10.85
CA HIS A 80 -4.29 9.55 11.65
C HIS A 80 -5.68 9.60 11.03
N LYS A 81 -6.70 9.94 11.83
CA LYS A 81 -8.08 10.09 11.34
C LYS A 81 -8.57 11.52 11.58
N ALA A 82 -9.33 12.04 10.62
CA ALA A 82 -10.07 13.29 10.77
C ALA A 82 -11.52 13.08 10.37
N PHE A 83 -12.43 13.68 11.13
CA PHE A 83 -13.87 13.52 10.98
C PHE A 83 -14.54 14.86 10.79
N TRP A 84 -15.38 14.95 9.75
CA TRP A 84 -16.36 16.02 9.57
C TRP A 84 -17.74 15.41 9.70
N GLU A 85 -18.40 15.61 10.84
CA GLU A 85 -19.61 14.85 11.20
C GLU A 85 -19.37 13.33 11.05
N ASP A 86 -20.10 12.66 10.15
CA ASP A 86 -19.99 11.22 9.87
C ASP A 86 -18.95 10.88 8.78
N PHE A 87 -18.30 11.87 8.18
CA PHE A 87 -17.34 11.68 7.08
C PHE A 87 -15.92 11.52 7.60
N LEU A 88 -15.25 10.45 7.16
CA LEU A 88 -13.90 10.09 7.59
C LEU A 88 -12.86 10.41 6.49
N VAL A 89 -11.76 11.04 6.91
CA VAL A 89 -10.52 11.16 6.16
C VAL A 89 -9.43 10.38 6.89
N ASP A 90 -8.85 9.40 6.21
CA ASP A 90 -7.68 8.65 6.70
C ASP A 90 -6.41 9.31 6.15
N LEU A 91 -5.55 9.77 7.06
CA LEU A 91 -4.21 10.31 6.78
C LEU A 91 -3.19 9.18 6.94
N ILE A 92 -2.90 8.48 5.83
CA ILE A 92 -2.19 7.21 5.80
C ILE A 92 -0.71 7.44 5.50
N TYR A 93 0.18 6.95 6.36
CA TYR A 93 1.63 7.00 6.15
C TYR A 93 2.31 5.62 6.15
N GLY A 94 1.54 4.55 6.28
CA GLY A 94 1.99 3.18 6.07
C GLY A 94 0.81 2.21 6.00
N SER A 95 1.08 0.91 5.90
CA SER A 95 0.06 -0.13 6.06
C SER A 95 0.02 -0.69 7.49
N GLY A 96 -1.11 -1.27 7.89
CA GLY A 96 -1.28 -1.89 9.21
C GLY A 96 -0.37 -3.10 9.48
N ASN A 97 0.19 -3.72 8.44
CA ASN A 97 1.22 -4.77 8.57
C ASN A 97 2.66 -4.22 8.55
N GLY A 98 2.83 -2.91 8.42
CA GLY A 98 4.13 -2.23 8.43
C GLY A 98 5.02 -2.53 7.23
N LEU A 99 4.47 -3.07 6.15
CA LEU A 99 5.21 -3.42 4.93
C LEU A 99 5.29 -2.28 3.92
N THR A 100 4.21 -1.50 3.79
CA THR A 100 4.09 -0.50 2.75
C THR A 100 4.11 0.90 3.32
N THR A 101 5.29 1.33 3.75
CA THR A 101 5.56 2.73 4.12
C THR A 101 5.40 3.63 2.90
N ILE A 102 4.86 4.83 3.13
CA ILE A 102 4.72 5.83 2.06
C ILE A 102 6.04 6.62 1.95
N ASP A 103 6.90 6.12 1.06
CA ASP A 103 8.22 6.67 0.76
C ASP A 103 8.23 7.57 -0.49
N GLU A 104 9.39 8.13 -0.82
CA GLU A 104 9.56 9.10 -1.91
C GLU A 104 9.08 8.55 -3.26
N ALA A 105 9.26 7.25 -3.51
CA ALA A 105 8.87 6.65 -4.78
C ALA A 105 7.34 6.67 -5.02
N TRP A 106 6.52 6.79 -3.96
CA TRP A 106 5.08 7.06 -4.13
C TRP A 106 4.83 8.42 -4.78
N PHE A 107 5.62 9.44 -4.41
CA PHE A 107 5.46 10.82 -4.88
C PHE A 107 6.19 11.09 -6.19
N GLU A 108 7.38 10.53 -6.37
CA GLU A 108 8.18 10.62 -7.60
C GLU A 108 7.39 10.11 -8.81
N HIS A 109 6.69 8.98 -8.63
CA HIS A 109 5.92 8.32 -9.69
C HIS A 109 4.41 8.62 -9.63
N ALA A 110 3.99 9.56 -8.78
CA ALA A 110 2.59 9.95 -8.69
C ALA A 110 2.08 10.58 -9.99
N VAL A 111 0.85 10.24 -10.37
CA VAL A 111 0.25 10.73 -11.61
C VAL A 111 -0.71 11.89 -11.33
N PRO A 112 -0.74 12.93 -12.19
CA PRO A 112 -1.76 13.97 -12.12
C PRO A 112 -3.16 13.39 -12.30
N ALA A 113 -4.11 13.87 -11.50
CA ALA A 113 -5.50 13.45 -11.54
C ALA A 113 -6.45 14.60 -11.19
N GLN A 114 -7.74 14.36 -11.42
CA GLN A 114 -8.80 15.21 -10.90
C GLN A 114 -9.75 14.35 -10.06
N VAL A 115 -9.77 14.60 -8.75
CA VAL A 115 -10.62 13.86 -7.81
C VAL A 115 -11.58 14.84 -7.17
N LEU A 116 -12.89 14.56 -7.25
CA LEU A 116 -13.94 15.42 -6.71
C LEU A 116 -13.86 16.88 -7.22
N GLY A 117 -13.41 17.06 -8.46
CA GLY A 117 -13.21 18.38 -9.07
C GLY A 117 -11.88 19.05 -8.71
N CYS A 118 -11.17 18.58 -7.69
CA CYS A 118 -9.86 19.12 -7.28
C CYS A 118 -8.73 18.57 -8.15
N PRO A 119 -7.87 19.44 -8.73
CA PRO A 119 -6.60 19.02 -9.28
C PRO A 119 -5.73 18.44 -8.15
N CYS A 120 -5.27 17.20 -8.30
CA CYS A 120 -4.44 16.53 -7.31
C CYS A 120 -3.52 15.51 -7.98
N ARG A 121 -2.86 14.69 -7.16
CA ARG A 121 -2.12 13.51 -7.62
C ARG A 121 -2.69 12.26 -6.97
N VAL A 122 -2.55 11.12 -7.62
CA VAL A 122 -2.86 9.79 -7.08
C VAL A 122 -1.61 8.92 -7.08
N PRO A 123 -1.52 7.90 -6.20
CA PRO A 123 -0.39 6.98 -6.19
C PRO A 123 -0.21 6.28 -7.54
N PRO A 124 1.03 5.97 -7.94
CA PRO A 124 1.30 5.06 -9.06
C PRO A 124 0.57 3.72 -8.85
N ALA A 125 0.12 3.11 -9.96
CA ALA A 125 -0.67 1.88 -9.92
C ALA A 125 0.11 0.70 -9.29
N GLU A 126 1.43 0.69 -9.42
CA GLU A 126 2.32 -0.32 -8.82
C GLU A 126 2.30 -0.28 -7.29
N GLU A 127 2.30 0.91 -6.69
CA GLU A 127 2.22 1.11 -5.24
C GLU A 127 0.82 0.80 -4.70
N ILE A 128 -0.24 1.09 -5.46
CA ILE A 128 -1.60 0.62 -5.15
C ILE A 128 -1.64 -0.90 -5.17
N PHE A 129 -1.06 -1.53 -6.20
CA PHE A 129 -1.00 -2.98 -6.31
C PHE A 129 -0.24 -3.58 -5.11
N TRP A 130 0.95 -3.05 -4.81
CA TRP A 130 1.81 -3.53 -3.73
C TRP A 130 1.14 -3.43 -2.36
N SER A 131 0.58 -2.26 -2.01
CA SER A 131 -0.10 -2.05 -0.72
C SER A 131 -1.32 -2.94 -0.52
N LYS A 132 -2.07 -3.22 -1.58
CA LYS A 132 -3.27 -4.07 -1.52
C LYS A 132 -2.98 -5.56 -1.60
N ALA A 133 -1.82 -5.96 -2.14
CA ALA A 133 -1.47 -7.37 -2.31
C ALA A 133 -1.41 -8.17 -1.00
N PHE A 134 -1.17 -7.51 0.12
CA PHE A 134 -1.10 -8.15 1.43
C PHE A 134 -2.45 -8.20 2.17
N VAL A 135 -3.54 -7.69 1.58
CA VAL A 135 -4.87 -7.71 2.22
C VAL A 135 -5.55 -9.05 1.98
N LEU A 136 -5.46 -9.95 2.96
CA LEU A 136 -6.10 -11.28 2.95
C LEU A 136 -6.79 -11.55 4.30
N GLU A 137 -7.67 -10.64 4.69
CA GLU A 137 -8.48 -10.78 5.89
C GLU A 137 -9.70 -11.68 5.64
N ARG A 138 -10.24 -12.26 6.73
CA ARG A 138 -11.45 -13.08 6.68
C ARG A 138 -12.61 -12.40 5.95
N GLU A 139 -12.81 -11.12 6.23
CA GLU A 139 -13.94 -10.34 5.68
C GLU A 139 -13.50 -9.38 4.56
N ARG A 140 -12.22 -9.40 4.17
CA ARG A 140 -11.68 -8.51 3.13
C ARG A 140 -10.50 -9.13 2.39
N PHE A 141 -10.70 -9.30 1.08
CA PHE A 141 -9.66 -9.70 0.15
C PHE A 141 -9.72 -8.83 -1.12
N ASP A 142 -8.64 -8.10 -1.39
CA ASP A 142 -8.58 -7.11 -2.48
C ASP A 142 -8.15 -7.74 -3.83
N GLY A 143 -8.05 -9.08 -3.95
CA GLY A 143 -7.49 -9.74 -5.14
C GLY A 143 -8.21 -9.42 -6.45
N HIS A 144 -9.53 -9.22 -6.42
CA HIS A 144 -10.28 -8.81 -7.60
C HIS A 144 -9.95 -7.37 -8.05
N GLU A 145 -9.68 -6.45 -7.11
CA GLU A 145 -9.20 -5.11 -7.46
C GLU A 145 -7.81 -5.20 -8.11
N LEU A 146 -6.94 -6.08 -7.61
CA LEU A 146 -5.60 -6.27 -8.15
C LEU A 146 -5.61 -6.84 -9.58
N THR A 147 -6.48 -7.80 -9.88
CA THR A 147 -6.60 -8.33 -11.24
C THR A 147 -7.21 -7.31 -12.20
N HIS A 148 -8.18 -6.49 -11.77
CA HIS A 148 -8.69 -5.37 -12.55
C HIS A 148 -7.62 -4.30 -12.83
N LEU A 149 -6.81 -3.99 -11.82
CA LEU A 149 -5.74 -3.01 -11.95
C LEU A 149 -4.67 -3.51 -12.93
N LEU A 150 -4.28 -4.79 -12.86
CA LEU A 150 -3.38 -5.41 -13.84
C LEU A 150 -3.97 -5.38 -15.25
N LEU A 151 -5.25 -5.73 -15.42
CA LEU A 151 -5.89 -5.71 -16.74
C LEU A 151 -5.81 -4.32 -17.39
N LYS A 152 -5.95 -3.25 -16.59
CA LYS A 152 -5.99 -1.88 -17.08
C LYS A 152 -4.62 -1.22 -17.20
N MET A 153 -3.72 -1.50 -16.27
CA MET A 153 -2.47 -0.77 -16.11
C MET A 153 -1.22 -1.66 -16.22
N GLY A 154 -1.34 -2.98 -16.18
CA GLY A 154 -0.20 -3.91 -16.07
C GLY A 154 0.80 -3.80 -17.22
N SER A 155 0.37 -3.41 -18.43
CA SER A 155 1.26 -3.17 -19.57
C SER A 155 2.12 -1.90 -19.42
N THR A 156 1.73 -1.01 -18.49
CA THR A 156 2.43 0.25 -18.19
C THR A 156 3.28 0.18 -16.92
N PHE A 157 3.20 -0.92 -16.17
CA PHE A 157 3.94 -1.07 -14.92
C PHE A 157 5.45 -1.06 -15.16
N ASP A 158 6.18 -0.37 -14.28
CA ASP A 158 7.61 -0.62 -14.05
C ASP A 158 7.76 -1.94 -13.29
N TRP A 159 7.77 -3.04 -14.03
CA TRP A 159 7.92 -4.39 -13.48
C TRP A 159 9.21 -4.60 -12.68
N PRO A 160 10.38 -4.10 -13.10
CA PRO A 160 11.58 -4.11 -12.25
C PRO A 160 11.37 -3.41 -10.90
N ARG A 161 10.71 -2.24 -10.86
CA ARG A 161 10.38 -1.55 -9.60
C ARG A 161 9.43 -2.37 -8.74
N LEU A 162 8.36 -2.91 -9.33
CA LEU A 162 7.41 -3.74 -8.60
C LEU A 162 8.08 -5.02 -8.04
N MET A 163 8.96 -5.66 -8.82
CA MET A 163 9.74 -6.81 -8.34
C MET A 163 10.62 -6.44 -7.13
N ARG A 164 11.21 -5.23 -7.10
CA ARG A 164 11.96 -4.74 -5.92
C ARG A 164 11.05 -4.45 -4.72
N ARG A 165 9.81 -3.98 -4.94
CA ARG A 165 8.82 -3.79 -3.86
C ARG A 165 8.44 -5.10 -3.18
N PHE A 166 8.31 -6.17 -3.97
CA PHE A 166 7.97 -7.48 -3.43
C PHE A 166 9.19 -8.22 -2.91
N ASP A 167 10.34 -8.23 -3.58
CA ASP A 167 11.60 -8.85 -3.13
C ASP A 167 11.44 -10.15 -2.31
N ARG A 168 11.57 -10.09 -0.97
CA ARG A 168 11.37 -11.21 -0.02
C ARG A 168 9.94 -11.75 0.16
N TYR A 169 8.99 -11.09 -0.49
CA TYR A 169 7.54 -11.34 -0.50
C TYR A 169 7.06 -11.78 -1.89
N TRP A 170 7.99 -12.27 -2.72
CA TRP A 170 7.73 -12.68 -4.11
C TRP A 170 6.61 -13.73 -4.23
N GLU A 171 6.39 -14.56 -3.20
CA GLU A 171 5.32 -15.55 -3.14
C GLU A 171 3.93 -14.88 -3.23
N VAL A 172 3.78 -13.71 -2.59
CA VAL A 172 2.54 -12.92 -2.60
C VAL A 172 2.30 -12.35 -4.00
N LEU A 173 3.34 -11.81 -4.64
CA LEU A 173 3.25 -11.33 -6.02
C LEU A 173 2.85 -12.47 -6.95
N LEU A 174 3.56 -13.60 -6.91
CA LEU A 174 3.27 -14.77 -7.74
C LEU A 174 1.82 -15.23 -7.58
N SER A 175 1.32 -15.28 -6.35
CA SER A 175 -0.06 -15.68 -6.05
C SER A 175 -1.08 -14.80 -6.77
N HIS A 176 -0.92 -13.47 -6.73
CA HIS A 176 -1.80 -12.55 -7.45
C HIS A 176 -1.66 -12.62 -8.97
N LEU A 177 -0.45 -12.87 -9.48
CA LEU A 177 -0.24 -13.07 -10.92
C LEU A 177 -0.89 -14.38 -11.40
N LEU A 178 -0.90 -15.43 -10.57
CA LEU A 178 -1.64 -16.65 -10.89
C LEU A 178 -3.15 -16.42 -10.91
N PHE A 179 -3.71 -15.66 -9.95
CA PHE A 179 -5.12 -15.26 -9.99
C PHE A 179 -5.44 -14.44 -11.24
N PHE A 180 -4.59 -13.50 -11.63
CA PHE A 180 -4.75 -12.72 -12.85
C PHE A 180 -4.80 -13.63 -14.09
N ARG A 181 -3.86 -14.57 -14.22
CA ARG A 181 -3.79 -15.50 -15.37
C ARG A 181 -4.96 -16.50 -15.42
N PHE A 182 -5.60 -16.76 -14.28
CA PHE A 182 -6.83 -17.54 -14.18
C PHE A 182 -8.06 -16.71 -14.57
N ALA A 183 -8.19 -15.50 -14.05
CA ALA A 183 -9.30 -14.60 -14.33
C ALA A 183 -9.31 -14.10 -15.79
N TYR A 184 -8.12 -13.83 -16.35
CA TYR A 184 -7.91 -13.28 -17.69
C TYR A 184 -6.97 -14.18 -18.52
N PRO A 185 -7.42 -15.39 -18.93
CA PRO A 185 -6.57 -16.31 -19.68
C PRO A 185 -6.17 -15.79 -21.06
N SER A 186 -6.93 -14.85 -21.63
CA SER A 186 -6.66 -14.23 -22.93
C SER A 186 -5.68 -13.05 -22.87
N ASP A 187 -5.46 -12.49 -21.68
CA ASP A 187 -4.66 -11.25 -21.48
C ASP A 187 -3.38 -11.53 -20.68
N ARG A 188 -2.92 -12.78 -20.72
CA ARG A 188 -1.78 -13.28 -19.92
C ARG A 188 -0.45 -12.60 -20.24
N ASP A 189 -0.34 -12.00 -21.41
CA ASP A 189 0.85 -11.31 -21.92
C ASP A 189 0.99 -9.86 -21.43
N ILE A 190 -0.06 -9.32 -20.79
CA ILE A 190 0.03 -8.05 -20.03
C ILE A 190 1.14 -8.13 -18.98
N VAL A 191 1.30 -9.30 -18.34
CA VAL A 191 2.42 -9.58 -17.43
C VAL A 191 3.60 -10.08 -18.26
N PRO A 192 4.77 -9.42 -18.21
CA PRO A 192 5.93 -9.84 -18.98
C PRO A 192 6.35 -11.28 -18.64
N SER A 193 6.65 -12.05 -19.67
CA SER A 193 7.04 -13.46 -19.49
C SER A 193 8.26 -13.65 -18.59
N TRP A 194 9.19 -12.69 -18.55
CA TRP A 194 10.37 -12.76 -17.69
C TRP A 194 10.00 -12.68 -16.21
N VAL A 195 8.98 -11.89 -15.82
CA VAL A 195 8.49 -11.78 -14.44
C VAL A 195 7.94 -13.14 -13.99
N MET A 196 7.09 -13.74 -14.82
CA MET A 196 6.53 -15.06 -14.52
C MET A 196 7.60 -16.14 -14.42
N ARG A 197 8.58 -16.16 -15.35
CA ARG A 197 9.67 -17.15 -15.33
C ARG A 197 10.55 -17.00 -14.10
N GLU A 198 10.90 -15.77 -13.73
CA GLU A 198 11.69 -15.47 -12.53
C GLU A 198 10.97 -15.97 -11.27
N LEU A 199 9.69 -15.61 -11.09
CA LEU A 199 8.93 -16.00 -9.90
C LEU A 199 8.67 -17.51 -9.82
N LEU A 200 8.41 -18.16 -10.96
CA LEU A 200 8.28 -19.63 -11.01
C LEU A 200 9.61 -20.32 -10.74
N ALA A 201 10.74 -19.78 -11.20
CA ALA A 201 12.06 -20.31 -10.89
C ALA A 201 12.38 -20.17 -9.39
N ARG A 202 11.98 -19.08 -8.74
CA ARG A 202 12.09 -18.93 -7.27
C ARG A 202 11.22 -19.96 -6.54
N ALA A 203 10.01 -20.21 -7.02
CA ALA A 203 9.13 -21.23 -6.47
C ALA A 203 9.75 -22.63 -6.59
N ASP A 204 10.26 -22.98 -7.76
CA ASP A 204 10.94 -24.26 -8.01
C ASP A 204 12.18 -24.43 -7.11
N ALA A 205 13.04 -23.41 -7.05
CA ALA A 205 14.20 -23.40 -6.16
C ALA A 205 13.83 -23.50 -4.67
N SER A 206 12.68 -22.95 -4.26
CA SER A 206 12.20 -23.07 -2.88
C SER A 206 11.77 -24.49 -2.53
N VAL A 207 11.27 -25.26 -3.50
CA VAL A 207 10.96 -26.69 -3.31
C VAL A 207 12.23 -27.48 -3.06
N ASP A 208 13.29 -27.20 -3.83
CA ASP A 208 14.61 -27.83 -3.65
C ASP A 208 15.28 -27.43 -2.33
N ALA A 209 15.13 -26.17 -1.91
CA ALA A 209 15.66 -25.67 -0.64
C ALA A 209 14.96 -26.31 0.57
N GLY A 210 13.69 -26.69 0.42
CA GLY A 210 12.89 -27.32 1.46
C GLY A 210 12.43 -26.34 2.55
N ASN A 211 12.19 -26.88 3.75
CA ASN A 211 11.64 -26.12 4.85
C ASN A 211 12.66 -25.16 5.47
N TRP A 212 12.18 -24.03 5.98
CA TRP A 212 12.98 -23.18 6.86
C TRP A 212 13.32 -23.92 8.15
N SER A 213 14.50 -23.64 8.71
CA SER A 213 14.94 -24.17 10.00
C SER A 213 14.09 -23.64 11.16
N GLU A 214 13.71 -22.38 11.08
CA GLU A 214 12.89 -21.68 12.05
C GLU A 214 11.42 -22.04 11.85
N ARG A 215 10.75 -22.40 12.95
CA ARG A 215 9.32 -22.66 12.96
C ARG A 215 8.54 -21.36 12.98
N ILE A 216 8.50 -20.66 11.86
CA ILE A 216 7.95 -19.31 11.71
C ILE A 216 6.62 -19.31 10.95
N CYS A 217 5.67 -18.47 11.36
CA CYS A 217 4.44 -18.21 10.60
C CYS A 217 4.41 -16.75 10.12
N ARG A 218 4.60 -16.54 8.82
CA ARG A 218 4.53 -15.21 8.17
C ARG A 218 3.10 -14.75 7.90
N GLY A 219 2.08 -15.55 8.23
CA GLY A 219 0.68 -15.28 7.90
C GLY A 219 0.12 -14.00 8.52
N ARG A 220 0.65 -13.53 9.64
CA ARG A 220 0.25 -12.24 10.25
C ARG A 220 0.60 -11.02 9.40
N LEU A 221 1.48 -11.16 8.40
CA LEU A 221 1.70 -10.12 7.37
C LEU A 221 0.52 -9.99 6.40
N LEU A 222 -0.31 -11.03 6.28
CA LEU A 222 -1.48 -11.12 5.39
C LEU A 222 -2.80 -10.89 6.13
N SER A 223 -2.91 -11.47 7.34
CA SER A 223 -4.04 -11.26 8.25
C SER A 223 -3.58 -11.42 9.71
N PRO A 224 -3.47 -10.33 10.48
CA PRO A 224 -3.05 -10.39 11.87
C PRO A 224 -3.99 -11.19 12.77
N VAL A 225 -5.29 -11.23 12.45
CA VAL A 225 -6.32 -11.91 13.25
C VAL A 225 -6.40 -13.39 12.89
N SER A 226 -6.40 -13.72 11.59
CA SER A 226 -6.64 -15.10 11.15
C SER A 226 -5.48 -16.04 11.49
N TYR A 227 -4.26 -15.51 11.52
CA TYR A 227 -3.04 -16.26 11.85
C TYR A 227 -2.59 -16.10 13.31
N ARG A 228 -3.46 -15.60 14.19
CA ARG A 228 -3.14 -15.46 15.61
C ARG A 228 -2.95 -16.82 16.29
N VAL A 229 -3.77 -17.80 15.94
CA VAL A 229 -3.73 -19.17 16.51
C VAL A 229 -2.38 -19.84 16.27
N ASP A 230 -1.74 -19.58 15.12
CA ASP A 230 -0.43 -20.13 14.77
C ASP A 230 0.64 -19.75 15.80
N VAL A 231 0.62 -18.51 16.26
CA VAL A 231 1.58 -17.98 17.23
C VAL A 231 1.17 -18.32 18.66
N ASP A 232 -0.08 -18.05 19.02
CA ASP A 232 -0.54 -18.12 20.41
C ASP A 232 -0.73 -19.57 20.90
N GLU A 233 -1.09 -20.50 20.00
CA GLU A 233 -1.48 -21.86 20.37
C GLU A 233 -0.61 -22.94 19.69
N TRP A 234 -0.22 -22.76 18.43
CA TRP A 234 0.51 -23.80 17.68
C TRP A 234 2.03 -23.72 17.80
N GLY A 235 2.55 -22.67 18.45
CA GLY A 235 3.96 -22.52 18.80
C GLY A 235 4.86 -22.12 17.63
N TYR A 236 4.32 -21.37 16.66
CA TYR A 236 5.13 -20.72 15.63
C TYR A 236 5.69 -19.38 16.14
N GLU A 237 6.91 -19.02 15.70
CA GLU A 237 7.40 -17.65 15.84
C GLU A 237 6.56 -16.71 14.97
N ASP A 238 6.28 -15.52 15.51
CA ASP A 238 5.57 -14.47 14.79
C ASP A 238 6.43 -13.92 13.65
N GLY A 239 6.05 -14.29 12.42
CA GLY A 239 6.74 -13.85 11.22
C GLY A 239 6.60 -12.35 10.92
N GLY A 240 5.57 -11.68 11.42
CA GLY A 240 5.45 -10.22 11.29
C GLY A 240 6.47 -9.49 12.18
N ALA A 241 6.62 -9.97 13.42
CA ALA A 241 7.63 -9.44 14.34
C ALA A 241 9.06 -9.76 13.85
N TRP A 242 9.29 -10.99 13.36
CA TRP A 242 10.55 -11.39 12.73
C TRP A 242 10.90 -10.49 11.55
N ASP A 243 9.96 -10.27 10.63
CA ASP A 243 10.19 -9.51 9.41
C ASP A 243 10.47 -8.03 9.71
N SER A 244 9.80 -7.46 10.72
CA SER A 244 10.09 -6.12 11.21
C SER A 244 11.52 -5.98 11.73
N ARG A 245 12.02 -6.98 12.47
CA ARG A 245 13.42 -7.01 12.91
C ARG A 245 14.39 -7.11 11.74
N GLN A 246 14.07 -7.89 10.70
CA GLN A 246 14.92 -8.00 9.52
C GLN A 246 15.01 -6.66 8.79
N ARG A 247 13.88 -5.99 8.53
CA ARG A 247 13.88 -4.66 7.88
C ARG A 247 14.71 -3.63 8.64
N GLN A 248 14.58 -3.59 9.97
CA GLN A 248 15.40 -2.69 10.80
C GLN A 248 16.90 -2.96 10.68
N ARG A 249 17.31 -4.22 10.53
CA ARG A 249 18.72 -4.61 10.32
C ARG A 249 19.21 -4.15 8.96
N ASP A 250 18.40 -4.33 7.92
CA ASP A 250 18.75 -3.92 6.56
C ASP A 250 18.89 -2.39 6.46
N ASP A 251 17.97 -1.65 7.08
CA ASP A 251 18.03 -0.18 7.13
C ASP A 251 19.28 0.31 7.87
N SER A 252 19.62 -0.34 9.00
CA SER A 252 20.83 -0.02 9.76
C SER A 252 22.11 -0.30 8.96
N ALA A 253 22.13 -1.41 8.19
CA ALA A 253 23.27 -1.77 7.35
C ALA A 253 23.46 -0.76 6.21
N ARG A 254 22.37 -0.34 5.55
CA ARG A 254 22.41 0.69 4.49
C ARG A 254 22.90 2.04 5.03
N GLY A 255 22.41 2.47 6.19
CA GLY A 255 22.87 3.72 6.82
C GLY A 255 24.34 3.71 7.22
N ALA A 256 24.90 2.54 7.55
CA ALA A 256 26.33 2.39 7.85
C ALA A 256 27.22 2.46 6.59
N GLU A 257 26.74 1.97 5.45
CA GLU A 257 27.46 2.05 4.16
C GLU A 257 27.45 3.46 3.55
N GLU A 258 26.42 4.27 3.85
CA GLU A 258 26.29 5.65 3.37
C GLU A 258 27.06 6.69 4.20
N THR A 259 27.76 6.29 5.27
CA THR A 259 28.58 7.22 6.06
C THR A 259 29.92 7.47 5.35
N PRO A 260 30.24 8.68 4.85
CA PRO A 260 31.52 8.93 4.19
C PRO A 260 32.64 8.83 5.23
N GLY A 261 33.62 7.95 5.00
CA GLY A 261 34.81 7.88 5.83
C GLY A 261 35.53 9.24 5.93
N PRO A 262 36.18 9.58 7.06
CA PRO A 262 36.72 10.90 7.35
C PRO A 262 38.04 11.23 6.59
N HIS A 263 38.15 10.80 5.34
CA HIS A 263 39.31 11.11 4.49
C HIS A 263 38.84 11.71 3.17
N GLY A 264 38.67 13.03 3.18
CA GLY A 264 38.63 13.82 1.95
C GLY A 264 39.98 13.75 1.22
N PRO A 265 40.00 13.90 -0.12
CA PRO A 265 41.21 13.76 -0.90
C PRO A 265 42.16 14.94 -0.64
N HIS A 266 43.40 14.61 -0.27
CA HIS A 266 44.55 15.49 -0.40
C HIS A 266 45.18 15.32 -1.78
#